data_AF-A0A849DNN7-F1
#
_entry.id   AF-A0A849DNN7-F1
#
_cell.length_a   1.000
_cell.length_b   1.000
_cell.length_c   1.000
_cell.angle_alpha   90.00
_cell.angle_beta   90.00
_cell.angle_gamma   90.00
#
_symmetry.space_group_name_H-M   'P 1'
#
loop_
_entity.id
_entity.type
_entity.pdbx_description
1 polymer ?
#
loop_
_entity_poly.entity_id
_entity_poly.type
_entity_poly.pdbx_seq_one_letter_code
_entity_poly.pdbx_strand_id
1 'polypeptide(L)' 'MRPAELVVGLAALAERIWRPMLLFAAVLFASSGIAHAFGQTDAVFYAALAGVALGGVAVGLGLLALRATVVPPEEDPL' A
#
# COMPACT_ATOMS: atom_id res chain seq x y z
N MET A 1 10.79 -14.94 -20.98
CA MET A 1 9.82 -13.88 -20.60
C MET A 1 10.38 -12.55 -21.05
N ARG A 2 9.58 -11.73 -21.75
CA ARG A 2 10.03 -10.39 -22.18
C ARG A 2 9.99 -9.43 -20.99
N PRO A 3 10.92 -8.48 -20.87
CA PRO A 3 10.98 -7.54 -19.74
C PRO A 3 9.66 -6.76 -19.54
N ALA A 4 8.92 -6.48 -20.62
CA ALA A 4 7.61 -5.83 -20.56
C ALA A 4 6.53 -6.68 -19.86
N GLU A 5 6.52 -8.01 -20.07
CA GLU A 5 5.55 -8.91 -19.44
C GLU A 5 5.75 -8.98 -17.91
N LEU A 6 7.02 -8.89 -17.47
CA LEU A 6 7.40 -8.81 -16.05
C LEU A 6 6.89 -7.53 -15.38
N VAL A 7 7.04 -6.38 -16.04
CA VAL A 7 6.58 -5.08 -15.50
C VAL A 7 5.07 -5.04 -15.37
N VAL A 8 4.34 -5.50 -16.39
CA VAL A 8 2.87 -5.58 -16.36
C VAL A 8 2.39 -6.55 -15.29
N GLY A 9 3.02 -7.73 -15.17
CA GLY A 9 2.70 -8.70 -14.13
C GLY A 9 2.94 -8.16 -12.71
N LEU A 10 4.05 -7.44 -12.51
CA LEU A 10 4.38 -6.80 -11.23
C LEU A 10 3.39 -5.68 -10.88
N ALA A 11 3.01 -4.86 -11.85
CA ALA A 11 2.04 -3.79 -11.64
C ALA A 11 0.64 -4.34 -11.28
N ALA A 12 0.20 -5.40 -11.96
CA ALA A 12 -1.07 -6.06 -11.65
C ALA A 12 -1.06 -6.68 -10.25
N LEU A 13 0.06 -7.29 -9.84
CA LEU A 13 0.23 -7.80 -8.49
C LEU A 13 0.21 -6.67 -7.46
N ALA A 14 0.90 -5.56 -7.74
CA ALA A 14 0.93 -4.37 -6.91
C ALA A 14 -0.49 -3.83 -6.70
N GLU A 15 -1.28 -3.65 -7.77
CA GLU A 15 -2.68 -3.16 -7.71
C GLU A 15 -3.55 -4.02 -6.78
N ARG A 16 -3.37 -5.34 -6.82
CA ARG A 16 -4.16 -6.26 -5.99
C ARG A 16 -3.79 -6.22 -4.51
N ILE A 17 -2.56 -5.88 -4.18
CA ILE A 17 -2.00 -6.05 -2.82
C ILE A 17 -1.93 -4.73 -2.03
N TRP A 18 -1.76 -3.57 -2.68
CA TRP A 18 -1.55 -2.32 -1.95
C TRP A 18 -2.77 -1.90 -1.11
N ARG A 19 -3.99 -2.08 -1.62
CA ARG A 19 -5.24 -1.74 -0.92
C ARG A 19 -5.44 -2.55 0.37
N PRO A 20 -5.37 -3.90 0.36
CA PRO A 20 -5.51 -4.68 1.59
C PRO A 20 -4.36 -4.42 2.58
N MET A 21 -3.13 -4.16 2.10
CA MET A 21 -2.03 -3.77 3.00
C MET A 21 -2.31 -2.44 3.70
N LEU A 22 -2.78 -1.41 2.98
CA LEU A 22 -3.17 -0.14 3.59
C LEU A 22 -4.32 -0.30 4.59
N LEU A 23 -5.31 -1.12 4.24
CA LEU A 23 -6.42 -1.41 5.15
C LEU A 23 -5.92 -2.04 6.44
N PHE A 24 -5.03 -3.02 6.35
CA PHE A 24 -4.45 -3.67 7.54
C PHE A 24 -3.62 -2.68 8.37
N ALA A 25 -2.83 -1.81 7.74
CA ALA A 25 -2.10 -0.75 8.43
C ALA A 25 -3.04 0.21 9.17
N ALA A 26 -4.16 0.59 8.55
CA ALA A 26 -5.17 1.43 9.18
C ALA A 26 -5.83 0.76 10.39
N VAL A 27 -6.12 -0.55 10.29
CA VAL A 27 -6.68 -1.34 11.41
C VAL A 27 -5.70 -1.41 12.59
N LEU A 28 -4.41 -1.66 12.32
CA LEU A 28 -3.38 -1.65 13.38
C LEU A 28 -3.33 -0.28 14.08
N PHE A 29 -3.36 0.81 13.30
CA PHE A 29 -3.36 2.15 13.86
C PHE A 29 -4.61 2.42 14.70
N ALA A 30 -5.80 2.05 14.21
CA ALA A 30 -7.05 2.19 14.96
C ALA A 30 -7.04 1.40 16.28
N SER A 31 -6.46 0.18 16.28
CA SER A 31 -6.34 -0.65 17.48
C SER A 31 -5.43 -0.06 18.55
N SER A 32 -4.53 0.85 18.17
CA SER A 32 -3.60 1.51 19.10
C SER A 32 -4.33 2.37 20.14
N GLY A 33 -5.45 3.01 19.78
CA GLY A 33 -6.26 3.77 20.73
C GLY A 33 -6.87 2.88 21.83
N ILE A 34 -7.32 1.69 21.45
CA ILE A 34 -7.84 0.68 22.39
C ILE A 34 -6.72 0.20 23.31
N ALA A 35 -5.59 -0.23 22.73
CA ALA A 35 -4.44 -0.72 23.51
C ALA A 35 -3.90 0.35 24.47
N HIS A 36 -3.85 1.61 24.04
CA HIS A 36 -3.44 2.74 24.88
C HIS A 36 -4.36 2.94 26.09
N ALA A 37 -5.68 2.84 25.89
CA ALA A 37 -6.66 2.96 26.99
C ALA A 37 -6.50 1.87 28.07
N PHE A 38 -5.96 0.70 27.71
CA PHE A 38 -5.64 -0.38 28.65
C PHE A 38 -4.21 -0.34 29.20
N GLY A 39 -3.45 0.74 28.94
CA GLY A 39 -2.07 0.89 29.42
C GLY A 39 -1.06 -0.02 28.72
N GLN A 40 -1.40 -0.64 27.58
CA GLN A 40 -0.54 -1.55 26.85
C GLN A 40 0.40 -0.80 25.90
N THR A 41 1.32 -0.01 26.45
CA THR A 41 2.19 0.90 25.68
C THR A 41 3.10 0.17 24.68
N ASP A 42 3.61 -1.01 25.03
CA ASP A 42 4.45 -1.81 24.14
C ASP A 42 3.66 -2.29 22.92
N ALA A 43 2.42 -2.75 23.13
CA ALA A 43 1.53 -3.17 22.05
C ALA A 43 1.22 -1.99 21.11
N VAL A 44 1.00 -0.79 21.65
CA VAL A 44 0.83 0.44 20.86
C VAL A 44 2.06 0.72 20.00
N PHE A 45 3.25 0.68 20.61
CA PHE A 45 4.51 0.91 19.88
C PHE A 45 4.69 -0.07 18.73
N TYR A 46 4.53 -1.37 18.97
CA TYR A 46 4.70 -2.39 17.93
C TYR A 46 3.60 -2.33 16.87
N ALA A 47 2.35 -2.06 17.23
CA ALA A 47 1.25 -1.90 16.28
C ALA A 47 1.50 -0.68 15.36
N ALA A 48 1.94 0.45 15.92
CA ALA A 48 2.29 1.63 15.16
C ALA A 48 3.48 1.38 14.22
N LEU A 49 4.55 0.73 14.72
CA LEU A 49 5.72 0.39 13.92
C LEU A 49 5.35 -0.52 12.74
N ALA A 50 4.56 -1.56 12.98
CA ALA A 50 4.08 -2.46 11.94
C ALA A 50 3.18 -1.74 10.94
N GLY A 51 2.26 -0.88 11.41
CA GLY A 51 1.39 -0.08 10.56
C GLY A 51 2.16 0.88 9.64
N VAL A 52 3.18 1.56 10.18
CA VAL A 52 4.04 2.46 9.39
C VAL A 52 4.85 1.69 8.35
N ALA A 53 5.48 0.58 8.73
CA ALA A 53 6.25 -0.25 7.80
C ALA A 53 5.36 -0.76 6.65
N LEU A 54 4.17 -1.28 6.99
CA LEU A 54 3.23 -1.80 6.01
C LEU A 54 2.66 -0.70 5.12
N GLY A 55 2.32 0.46 5.70
CA GLY A 55 1.86 1.63 4.97
C GLY A 55 2.90 2.15 3.98
N GLY A 56 4.17 2.24 4.39
CA GLY A 56 5.26 2.65 3.51
C GLY A 56 5.43 1.75 2.28
N VAL A 57 5.39 0.43 2.48
CA VAL A 57 5.44 -0.53 1.37
C VAL A 57 4.20 -0.42 0.49
N ALA A 58 3.01 -0.32 1.08
CA ALA A 58 1.76 -0.25 0.35
C ALA A 58 1.65 1.03 -0.50
N VAL A 59 2.13 2.17 0.00
CA VAL A 59 2.22 3.42 -0.79
C VAL A 59 3.14 3.23 -1.99
N GLY A 60 4.32 2.62 -1.81
CA GLY A 60 5.23 2.32 -2.92
C GLY A 60 4.59 1.44 -4.00
N LEU A 61 3.87 0.39 -3.58
CA LEU A 61 3.12 -0.49 -4.49
C LEU A 61 1.98 0.24 -5.20
N GLY A 62 1.23 1.10 -4.49
CA GLY A 62 0.16 1.91 -5.07
C GLY A 62 0.68 2.89 -6.12
N LEU A 63 1.82 3.55 -5.85
CA LEU A 63 2.47 4.42 -6.82
C LEU A 63 2.97 3.64 -8.05
N LEU A 64 3.54 2.44 -7.85
CA LEU A 64 3.96 1.57 -8.95
C LEU A 64 2.77 1.16 -9.83
N ALA A 65 1.66 0.76 -9.21
CA ALA A 65 0.44 0.40 -9.92
C ALA A 65 -0.13 1.59 -10.71
N LEU A 66 -0.23 2.77 -10.08
CA LEU A 66 -0.69 3.99 -10.76
C LEU A 66 0.20 4.34 -11.96
N ARG A 67 1.52 4.31 -11.79
CA ARG A 67 2.47 4.59 -12.89
C ARG A 67 2.32 3.65 -14.08
N ALA A 68 1.95 2.39 -13.85
CA ALA A 68 1.71 1.42 -14.91
C ALA A 68 0.37 1.63 -15.64
N THR A 69 -0.58 2.37 -15.04
CA THR A 69 -1.90 2.65 -15.63
C THR A 69 -2.01 3.98 -16.37
N VAL A 70 -1.00 4.85 -16.29
CA VAL A 70 -0.99 6.12 -17.05
C VAL A 70 -0.81 5.81 -18.53
N VAL A 71 -1.93 5.63 -19.24
CA VAL A 71 -2.01 5.75 -20.69
C VAL A 71 -1.88 7.25 -21.00
N PRO A 72 -0.93 7.68 -21.86
CA PRO A 72 -0.86 9.09 -22.27
C PRO A 72 -2.21 9.50 -22.86
N PRO A 73 -2.71 10.72 -22.58
CA PRO A 73 -3.93 11.19 -23.21
C PRO A 73 -3.75 11.07 -24.73
N GLU A 74 -4.71 10.38 -25.36
CA GLU A 74 -4.83 10.31 -26.80
C GLU A 74 -4.71 11.74 -27.33
N GLU A 75 -3.67 12.03 -28.11
CA GLU A 75 -3.56 13.31 -28.81
C GLU A 75 -4.79 13.39 -29.70
N ASP A 76 -5.78 14.18 -29.26
CA ASP A 76 -7.01 14.46 -30.00
C ASP A 76 -6.58 15.01 -31.37
N PRO A 77 -6.81 14.28 -32.48
CA PRO A 77 -6.44 14.74 -33.80
C PRO A 77 -7.56 15.65 -34.30
N LEU A 78 -7.70 16.84 -33.72
CA LEU A 78 -8.60 17.91 -34.21
C LEU A 78 -7.97 19.29 -34.11
#